data_AF-A0A7C3FTQ0-F1
#
_entry.id   AF-A0A7C3FTQ0-F1
#
_cell.length_a   1.000
_cell.length_b   1.000
_cell.length_c   1.000
_cell.angle_alpha   90.00
_cell.angle_beta   90.00
_cell.angle_gamma   90.00
#
_symmetry.space_group_name_H-M   'P 1'
#
loop_
_entity.id
_entity.type
_entity.pdbx_description
1 polymer ?
#
loop_
_entity_poly.entity_id
_entity_poly.type
_entity_poly.pdbx_seq_one_letter_code
_entity_poly.pdbx_strand_id
1 'polypeptide(L)' 'MTFNIGDRIVYRDSNRHGVYITGVIIDIWRNSRDLITGYFAKLDSGVFVHIQPDNNKWYKEVEPIFIV' A
#
# COMPACT_ATOMS: atom_id res chain seq x y z
N MET A 1 -8.57 -1.55 6.02
CA MET A 1 -8.08 -2.48 4.97
C MET A 1 -6.79 -3.07 5.48
N THR A 2 -6.56 -4.38 5.34
CA THR A 2 -5.33 -5.03 5.82
C THR A 2 -4.47 -5.42 4.63
N PHE A 3 -3.21 -4.97 4.61
CA PHE A 3 -2.23 -5.37 3.61
C PHE A 3 -1.32 -6.47 4.15
N ASN A 4 -0.80 -7.31 3.25
CA ASN A 4 0.22 -8.31 3.55
C ASN A 4 1.57 -7.92 2.96
N ILE A 5 2.66 -8.46 3.49
CA ILE A 5 3.98 -8.34 2.88
C ILE A 5 3.92 -8.98 1.48
N GLY A 6 4.44 -8.26 0.48
CA GLY A 6 4.38 -8.63 -0.92
C GLY A 6 3.12 -8.12 -1.64
N ASP A 7 2.12 -7.60 -0.93
CA ASP A 7 0.96 -6.99 -1.59
C ASP A 7 1.39 -5.77 -2.40
N ARG A 8 0.95 -5.73 -3.66
CA ARG A 8 1.10 -4.58 -4.52
C ARG A 8 0.00 -3.58 -4.21
N ILE A 9 0.38 -2.32 -4.06
CA ILE A 9 -0.50 -1.24 -3.65
C ILE A 9 -0.45 -0.09 -4.64
N VAL A 10 -1.55 0.66 -4.71
CA VAL A 10 -1.70 1.83 -5.56
C VAL A 10 -2.27 3.00 -4.75
N TYR A 11 -1.72 4.18 -4.98
CA TYR A 11 -2.21 5.46 -4.49
C TYR A 11 -2.55 6.36 -5.66
N ARG A 12 -3.76 6.92 -5.67
CA ARG A 12 -4.15 7.95 -6.63
C ARG A 12 -3.94 9.32 -6.00
N ASP A 13 -2.96 10.05 -6.48
CA ASP A 13 -2.69 11.41 -6.00
C ASP A 13 -3.73 12.38 -6.58
N SER A 14 -4.70 12.75 -5.75
CA SER A 14 -5.74 13.71 -6.09
C SER A 14 -5.22 15.14 -6.28
N ASN A 15 -4.05 15.47 -5.78
CA ASN A 15 -3.44 16.80 -5.93
C ASN A 15 -2.59 16.93 -7.21
N ARG A 16 -2.13 15.81 -7.78
CA ARG A 16 -1.31 15.76 -9.00
C ARG A 16 -2.07 15.20 -10.20
N HIS A 17 -3.30 15.67 -10.44
CA HIS A 17 -4.10 15.27 -11.60
C HIS A 17 -4.37 13.76 -11.73
N GLY A 18 -4.41 13.01 -10.62
CA GLY A 18 -4.77 11.60 -10.64
C GLY A 18 -3.65 10.66 -11.07
N VAL A 19 -2.39 11.06 -10.94
CA VAL A 19 -1.24 10.17 -11.09
C VAL A 19 -1.37 8.98 -10.13
N TYR A 20 -1.15 7.79 -10.67
CA TYR A 20 -1.10 6.55 -9.91
C TYR A 20 0.34 6.29 -9.48
N ILE A 21 0.54 6.14 -8.18
CA ILE A 21 1.80 5.74 -7.57
C ILE A 21 1.63 4.30 -7.10
N THR A 22 2.49 3.42 -7.61
CA THR A 22 2.47 1.99 -7.29
C THR A 22 3.69 1.59 -6.45
N GLY A 23 3.54 0.52 -5.68
CA GLY A 23 4.60 -0.03 -4.86
C GLY A 23 4.22 -1.37 -4.25
N VAL A 24 5.12 -1.90 -3.42
CA VAL A 24 4.95 -3.20 -2.74
C VAL A 24 5.19 -3.04 -1.25
N ILE A 25 4.34 -3.67 -0.42
CA ILE A 25 4.55 -3.75 1.02
C ILE A 25 5.76 -4.65 1.31
N ILE A 26 6.72 -4.12 2.05
CA ILE A 26 7.94 -4.85 2.42
C ILE A 26 8.05 -5.11 3.93
N ASP A 27 7.27 -4.39 4.76
CA ASP A 27 7.24 -4.61 6.20
C ASP A 27 5.89 -4.17 6.81
N ILE A 28 5.51 -4.76 7.95
CA ILE A 28 4.28 -4.47 8.69
C ILE A 28 4.62 -4.26 10.16
N TRP A 29 4.39 -3.06 10.65
CA TRP A 29 4.68 -2.70 12.03
C TRP A 29 3.51 -3.04 12.92
N ARG A 30 3.81 -3.68 14.06
CA ARG A 30 2.84 -4.07 15.06
C ARG A 30 3.30 -3.63 16.44
N ASN A 31 2.34 -3.32 17.32
CA ASN A 31 2.64 -3.05 18.72
C ASN A 31 2.69 -4.35 19.55
N SER A 32 2.93 -4.22 20.86
CA SER A 32 3.03 -5.36 21.79
C SER A 32 1.72 -6.15 21.97
N ARG A 33 0.60 -5.66 21.44
CA ARG A 33 -0.71 -6.35 21.40
C ARG A 33 -1.00 -6.97 20.04
N ASP A 34 0.01 -7.07 19.17
CA ASP A 34 -0.09 -7.59 17.81
C ASP A 34 -1.02 -6.75 16.88
N LEU A 35 -1.34 -5.52 17.26
CA LEU A 35 -2.14 -4.62 16.44
C LEU A 35 -1.25 -3.91 15.42
N ILE A 36 -1.68 -3.89 14.16
CA ILE A 36 -0.97 -3.18 13.08
C ILE A 36 -1.00 -1.67 13.35
N THR A 37 0.18 -1.06 13.42
CA THR A 37 0.38 0.38 13.63
C THR A 37 0.89 1.10 12.38
N GLY A 38 1.35 0.35 11.37
CA GLY A 38 1.81 0.93 10.12
C GLY A 38 2.25 -0.12 9.12
N TYR A 39 2.37 0.31 7.86
CA TYR A 39 2.93 -0.47 6.77
C TYR A 39 4.10 0.28 6.17
N PHE A 40 5.12 -0.46 5.74
CA PHE A 40 6.25 0.11 5.01
C PHE A 40 6.24 -0.43 3.57
N ALA A 41 6.24 0.49 2.61
CA ALA A 41 6.18 0.14 1.20
C ALA A 41 7.38 0.71 0.43
N LYS A 42 7.87 -0.07 -0.52
CA LYS A 42 8.81 0.41 -1.54
C LYS A 42 8.03 0.73 -2.80
N LEU A 43 8.06 1.98 -3.21
CA LEU A 43 7.45 2.44 -4.45
C LEU A 43 8.27 1.96 -5.65
N ASP A 44 7.63 1.87 -6.83
CA ASP A 44 8.33 1.50 -8.07
C ASP A 44 9.41 2.53 -8.45
N SER A 45 9.30 3.77 -7.97
CA SER A 45 10.34 4.79 -8.08
C SER A 45 11.59 4.52 -7.23
N GLY A 46 11.56 3.50 -6.37
CA GLY A 46 12.62 3.18 -5.40
C GLY A 46 12.52 3.94 -4.08
N VAL A 47 11.57 4.87 -3.95
CA VAL A 47 11.31 5.61 -2.70
C VAL A 47 10.60 4.71 -1.70
N PHE A 48 10.92 4.87 -0.42
CA PHE A 48 10.26 4.18 0.68
C PHE A 48 9.25 5.09 1.36
N VAL A 49 8.08 4.55 1.69
CA VAL A 49 7.01 5.28 2.33
C VAL A 49 6.42 4.51 3.50
N HIS A 50 6.02 5.25 4.54
CA HIS A 50 5.25 4.74 5.66
C HIS A 50 3.77 5.05 5.46
N ILE A 51 2.92 4.04 5.63
CA ILE A 51 1.48 4.11 5.41
C ILE A 51 0.79 3.79 6.73
N GLN A 52 -0.04 4.73 7.19
CA GLN A 52 -0.85 4.52 8.39
C GLN A 52 -2.03 3.59 8.10
N PRO A 53 -2.46 2.73 9.05
CA PRO A 53 -3.50 1.74 8.82
C PRO A 53 -4.89 2.31 8.51
N ASP A 54 -5.15 3.53 8.97
CA ASP A 54 -6.37 4.32 8.76
C ASP A 54 -6.33 5.15 7.47
N ASN A 55 -5.21 5.11 6.73
CA ASN A 55 -5.07 5.85 5.49
C ASN A 55 -5.82 5.17 4.34
N ASN A 56 -7.06 5.62 4.12
CA ASN A 56 -7.94 5.14 3.05
C ASN A 56 -7.51 5.55 1.63
N LYS A 57 -6.36 6.19 1.46
CA LYS A 57 -5.88 6.62 0.14
C LYS A 57 -5.15 5.52 -0.63
N TRP A 58 -4.62 4.52 0.08
CA TRP A 58 -3.92 3.39 -0.53
C TRP A 58 -4.88 2.22 -0.71
N TYR A 59 -4.77 1.56 -1.86
CA TYR A 59 -5.59 0.40 -2.21
C TYR A 59 -4.68 -0.73 -2.63
N LYS A 60 -5.10 -1.97 -2.35
CA LYS A 60 -4.43 -3.15 -2.90
C LYS A 60 -4.75 -3.22 -4.40
N GLU A 61 -3.72 -3.38 -5.22
CA GLU A 61 -3.89 -3.67 -6.63
C GLU A 61 -4.49 -5.07 -6.74
N VAL A 62 -5.74 -5.15 -7.19
CA VAL A 62 -6.39 -6.42 -7.48
C VAL A 62 -6.10 -6.68 -8.95
N GLU A 63 -5.32 -7.71 -9.25
CA GLU A 63 -5.12 -8.12 -10.64
C GLU A 63 -6.50 -8.33 -11.27
N PRO A 64 -6.74 -7.82 -12.50
CA PRO A 64 -7.97 -8.09 -13.20
C PRO A 64 -8.09 -9.60 -13.37
N ILE A 65 -9.14 -10.19 -12.79
CA ILE A 65 -9.52 -11.57 -13.06
C ILE A 65 -9.93 -11.62 -14.52
N PHE A 66 -9.03 -12.05 -15.41
CA PHE A 66 -9.39 -12.41 -16.77
C PHE A 66 -10.20 -13.70 -16.69
N ILE A 67 -11.53 -13.57 -16.74
CA ILE A 67 -12.40 -14.71 -17.02
C ILE A 67 -12.25 -14.99 -18.51
N VAL A 68 -11.51 -16.06 -18.83
CA VAL A 68 -11.35 -16.59 -20.20
C VAL A 68 -12.55 -17.45 -20.54
#